data_AF-A0A9E2JAV6-F1
#
_entry.id   AF-A0A9E2JAV6-F1
#
_cell.length_a   1.000
_cell.length_b   1.000
_cell.length_c   1.000
_cell.angle_alpha   90.00
_cell.angle_beta   90.00
_cell.angle_gamma   90.00
#
_symmetry.space_group_name_H-M   'P 1'
#
loop_
_entity.id
_entity.type
_entity.pdbx_description
1 polymer ?
#
loop_
_entity_poly.entity_id
_entity_poly.type
_entity_poly.pdbx_seq_one_letter_code
_entity_poly.pdbx_strand_id
1 'polypeptide(L)'
;DLVIAQVNPRMPRVLGRSFIHVDDVDVVVECEEPLLTVGRPPEFEAARQVARHVAKLIDDGSTLQLSLGATPQAILVALEGKNDLGVHTQFMTDGIMNLVSLGVINNRRKGLNESKCVASGAIGSEALYEFLDDNPGLAFYPSDYVNDPAIIAQHNKMVSVNVIMALDLTGQAAADALPYNHFTGVNGIMDFVRGSVMSPGGKSILMLPSTTLDGKASRIVPSLERMAVVVPRGDVHYVATEYGVVNLFGKTLEERAMALIGIAHPDFRDELFHMAKEEGLLGPGRTLHESIFGVYPLWLEETRDYSGQRVLFRPARPVDERLIQEHFYDLDRRDVFRRFMHEKRIFGRDEVAGMSGIDYVKDLTLVAVVGDVGFEKAVAMGGYYLNPATNMAEIAFSVNRDWQRKGLSRVILDKLAEAARNHGIAGFLAMTTPENVGMIKLFRTLPFPIRSTVEGETMVLVARFDGEP
;
A
#
# COMPACT_ATOMS: atom_id res chain seq x y z
N ASP A 1 -40.60 7.82 26.09
CA ASP A 1 -39.91 8.82 25.24
C ASP A 1 -40.91 9.42 24.27
N LEU A 2 -40.65 10.64 23.79
CA LEU A 2 -41.48 11.34 22.81
C LEU A 2 -40.81 11.24 21.44
N VAL A 3 -41.53 10.76 20.42
CA VAL A 3 -41.06 10.61 19.04
C VAL A 3 -41.77 11.60 18.12
N ILE A 4 -41.01 12.48 17.49
CA ILE A 4 -41.51 13.47 16.52
C ILE A 4 -40.93 13.11 15.15
N ALA A 5 -41.79 12.83 14.17
CA ALA A 5 -41.38 12.50 12.81
C ALA A 5 -41.75 13.64 11.84
N GLN A 6 -40.78 14.10 11.06
CA GLN A 6 -41.03 14.93 9.90
C GLN A 6 -41.20 14.04 8.66
N VAL A 7 -42.41 14.00 8.09
CA VAL A 7 -42.69 13.28 6.86
C VAL A 7 -42.33 14.19 5.69
N ASN A 8 -41.29 13.79 4.96
CA ASN A 8 -40.83 14.48 3.75
C ASN A 8 -40.95 13.50 2.55
N PRO A 9 -41.80 13.77 1.55
CA PRO A 9 -41.96 12.88 0.39
C PRO A 9 -40.68 12.77 -0.48
N ARG A 10 -39.68 13.63 -0.27
CA ARG A 10 -38.35 13.53 -0.92
C ARG A 10 -37.36 12.64 -0.16
N MET A 11 -37.70 12.17 1.04
CA MET A 11 -36.88 11.22 1.78
C MET A 11 -37.01 9.82 1.14
N PRO A 12 -35.93 9.20 0.65
CA PRO A 12 -36.03 7.89 0.01
C PRO A 12 -36.47 6.83 1.00
N ARG A 13 -37.33 5.93 0.53
CA ARG A 13 -37.75 4.74 1.26
C ARG A 13 -36.66 3.68 1.16
N VAL A 14 -35.66 3.78 2.03
CA VAL A 14 -34.60 2.77 2.10
C VAL A 14 -35.11 1.47 2.74
N LEU A 15 -34.73 0.33 2.16
CA LEU A 15 -35.10 -0.99 2.69
C LEU A 15 -34.17 -1.44 3.82
N GLY A 16 -34.53 -2.51 4.52
CA GLY A 16 -33.75 -3.07 5.64
C GLY A 16 -34.48 -2.89 6.98
N ARG A 17 -33.71 -2.62 8.05
CA ARG A 17 -34.23 -2.31 9.39
C ARG A 17 -34.34 -0.78 9.58
N SER A 18 -35.12 -0.16 8.71
CA SER A 18 -35.26 1.30 8.53
C SER A 18 -36.70 1.79 8.65
N PHE A 19 -37.67 0.89 8.88
CA PHE A 19 -39.08 1.23 8.99
C PHE A 19 -39.49 1.48 10.44
N ILE A 20 -40.38 2.43 10.63
CA ILE A 20 -41.09 2.72 11.89
C ILE A 20 -42.59 2.62 11.62
N HIS A 21 -43.36 2.01 12.53
CA HIS A 21 -44.82 1.97 12.40
C HIS A 21 -45.40 3.32 12.84
N VAL A 22 -46.51 3.74 12.24
CA VAL A 22 -47.13 5.04 12.58
C VAL A 22 -47.57 5.10 14.05
N ASP A 23 -47.96 3.96 14.63
CA ASP A 23 -48.33 3.86 16.06
C ASP A 23 -47.14 4.06 17.02
N ASP A 24 -45.89 4.01 16.51
CA ASP A 24 -44.67 4.27 17.28
C ASP A 24 -44.26 5.76 17.24
N VAL A 25 -45.08 6.64 16.65
CA VAL A 25 -44.81 8.08 16.49
C VAL A 25 -45.85 8.92 17.23
N ASP A 26 -45.43 9.78 18.15
CA ASP A 26 -46.32 10.63 18.94
C ASP A 26 -46.80 11.88 18.18
N VAL A 27 -45.92 12.47 17.35
CA VAL A 27 -46.21 13.70 16.59
C VAL A 27 -45.70 13.57 15.17
N VAL A 28 -46.56 13.84 14.19
CA VAL A 28 -46.24 13.86 12.75
C VAL A 28 -46.32 15.29 12.22
N VAL A 29 -45.28 15.73 11.53
CA VAL A 29 -45.23 17.02 10.81
C VAL A 29 -44.91 16.76 9.35
N GLU A 30 -45.78 17.16 8.44
CA GLU A 30 -45.50 17.04 7.00
C GLU A 30 -44.76 18.28 6.51
N CYS A 31 -43.61 18.09 5.86
CA CYS A 31 -42.82 19.16 5.26
C CYS A 31 -42.03 18.60 4.07
N GLU A 32 -42.37 19.08 2.87
CA GLU A 32 -41.58 18.79 1.67
C GLU A 32 -40.42 19.77 1.58
N GLU A 33 -39.19 19.24 1.63
CA GLU A 33 -37.99 20.02 1.41
C GLU A 33 -36.90 19.19 0.72
N PRO A 34 -36.03 19.81 -0.10
CA PRO A 34 -34.89 19.12 -0.67
C PRO A 34 -33.98 18.54 0.43
N LEU A 35 -33.49 17.32 0.24
CA LEU A 35 -32.48 16.75 1.12
C LEU A 35 -31.17 17.51 0.97
N LEU A 36 -30.42 17.60 2.06
CA LEU A 36 -29.07 18.15 2.02
C LEU A 36 -28.16 17.24 1.20
N THR A 37 -27.55 17.82 0.17
CA THR A 37 -26.59 17.13 -0.70
C THR A 37 -25.18 17.66 -0.47
N VAL A 38 -24.19 16.79 -0.67
CA VAL A 38 -22.78 17.20 -0.72
C VAL A 38 -22.31 17.31 -2.17
N GLY A 39 -21.51 18.33 -2.46
CA GLY A 39 -20.86 18.49 -3.76
C GLY A 39 -19.76 17.45 -3.99
N ARG A 40 -19.25 17.39 -5.22
CA ARG A 40 -18.08 16.56 -5.53
C ARG A 40 -16.86 17.09 -4.77
N PRO A 41 -16.10 16.22 -4.08
CA PRO A 41 -14.88 16.65 -3.44
C PRO A 41 -13.86 17.13 -4.49
N PRO A 42 -12.99 18.09 -4.16
CA PRO A 42 -11.93 18.54 -5.05
C PRO A 42 -10.95 17.41 -5.38
N GLU A 43 -10.40 17.43 -6.59
CA GLU A 43 -9.37 16.48 -6.99
C GLU A 43 -7.99 16.91 -6.50
N PHE A 44 -7.25 15.96 -5.91
CA PHE A 44 -5.86 16.15 -5.48
C PHE A 44 -4.97 15.08 -6.09
N GLU A 45 -3.77 15.46 -6.53
CA GLU A 45 -2.79 14.51 -7.07
C GLU A 45 -2.38 13.47 -6.03
N ALA A 46 -2.14 13.89 -4.78
CA ALA A 46 -1.85 12.99 -3.67
C ALA A 46 -2.95 11.92 -3.48
N ALA A 47 -4.23 12.30 -3.60
CA ALA A 47 -5.34 11.37 -3.50
C ALA A 47 -5.32 10.32 -4.63
N ARG A 48 -4.97 10.71 -5.86
CA ARG A 48 -4.81 9.77 -6.99
C ARG A 48 -3.67 8.78 -6.78
N GLN A 49 -2.54 9.24 -6.23
CA GLN A 49 -1.40 8.37 -5.95
C GLN A 49 -1.70 7.37 -4.82
N VAL A 50 -2.30 7.84 -3.71
CA VAL A 50 -2.80 6.96 -2.64
C VAL A 50 -3.76 5.92 -3.22
N ALA A 51 -4.69 6.34 -4.09
CA ALA A 51 -5.65 5.45 -4.70
C ALA A 51 -5.00 4.32 -5.52
N ARG A 52 -3.96 4.64 -6.31
CA ARG A 52 -3.20 3.64 -7.07
C ARG A 52 -2.52 2.62 -6.17
N HIS A 53 -1.97 3.06 -5.03
CA HIS A 53 -1.34 2.16 -4.07
C HIS A 53 -2.37 1.25 -3.38
N VAL A 54 -3.49 1.83 -2.91
CA VAL A 54 -4.53 1.10 -2.17
C VAL A 54 -5.29 0.11 -3.07
N ALA A 55 -5.59 0.47 -4.32
CA ALA A 55 -6.33 -0.40 -5.25
C ALA A 55 -5.60 -1.74 -5.55
N LYS A 56 -4.27 -1.78 -5.41
CA LYS A 56 -3.48 -3.02 -5.55
C LYS A 56 -3.67 -3.98 -4.37
N LEU A 57 -4.04 -3.47 -3.20
CA LEU A 57 -4.29 -4.28 -2.00
C LEU A 57 -5.71 -4.86 -1.98
N ILE A 58 -6.61 -4.32 -2.79
CA ILE A 58 -8.00 -4.77 -2.88
C ILE A 58 -8.10 -5.84 -3.96
N ASP A 59 -8.47 -7.05 -3.57
CA ASP A 59 -8.63 -8.17 -4.49
C ASP A 59 -10.06 -8.22 -5.05
N ASP A 60 -10.23 -8.89 -6.20
CA ASP A 60 -11.56 -9.26 -6.65
C ASP A 60 -12.27 -10.13 -5.59
N GLY A 61 -13.57 -9.90 -5.45
CA GLY A 61 -14.38 -10.51 -4.41
C GLY A 61 -14.26 -9.88 -3.02
N SER A 62 -13.50 -8.79 -2.84
CA SER A 62 -13.41 -8.09 -1.56
C SER A 62 -14.71 -7.38 -1.16
N THR A 63 -14.98 -7.34 0.14
CA THR A 63 -16.07 -6.54 0.73
C THR A 63 -15.51 -5.23 1.26
N LEU A 64 -16.13 -4.10 0.97
CA LEU A 64 -15.54 -2.78 1.17
C LEU A 64 -16.28 -1.95 2.23
N GLN A 65 -15.49 -1.27 3.06
CA GLN A 65 -15.87 -0.06 3.78
C GLN A 65 -14.85 1.04 3.47
N LEU A 66 -15.32 2.24 3.18
CA LEU A 66 -14.46 3.41 3.00
C LEU A 66 -14.99 4.60 3.79
N SER A 67 -14.07 5.42 4.31
CA SER A 67 -14.38 6.75 4.85
C SER A 67 -14.92 7.70 3.78
N LEU A 68 -15.39 8.88 4.18
CA LEU A 68 -15.78 9.96 3.27
C LEU A 68 -14.59 10.84 2.87
N GLY A 69 -14.68 11.52 1.72
CA GLY A 69 -13.73 12.53 1.27
C GLY A 69 -13.11 12.26 -0.10
N ALA A 70 -12.16 13.12 -0.49
CA ALA A 70 -11.52 13.08 -1.82
C ALA A 70 -10.73 11.79 -2.07
N THR A 71 -9.93 11.34 -1.09
CA THR A 71 -9.10 10.14 -1.25
C THR A 71 -9.91 8.84 -1.35
N PRO A 72 -10.92 8.59 -0.49
CA PRO A 72 -11.84 7.45 -0.69
C PRO A 72 -12.54 7.47 -2.06
N GLN A 73 -12.95 8.65 -2.54
CA GLN A 73 -13.56 8.77 -3.86
C GLN A 73 -12.58 8.39 -4.98
N ALA A 74 -11.32 8.84 -4.90
CA ALA A 74 -10.28 8.46 -5.86
C ALA A 74 -10.00 6.95 -5.84
N ILE A 75 -10.07 6.31 -4.67
CA ILE A 75 -9.95 4.85 -4.54
C ILE A 75 -11.10 4.15 -5.28
N LEU A 76 -12.34 4.58 -5.08
CA LEU A 76 -13.50 3.99 -5.78
C LEU A 76 -13.32 4.07 -7.31
N VAL A 77 -12.84 5.20 -7.83
CA VAL A 77 -12.50 5.34 -9.27
C VAL A 77 -11.40 4.36 -9.69
N ALA A 78 -10.35 4.20 -8.88
CA ALA A 78 -9.27 3.25 -9.16
C ALA A 78 -9.72 1.77 -9.10
N LEU A 79 -10.90 1.48 -8.57
CA LEU A 79 -11.49 0.13 -8.50
C LEU A 79 -12.41 -0.21 -9.67
N GLU A 80 -12.63 0.69 -10.64
CA GLU A 80 -13.51 0.45 -11.80
C GLU A 80 -13.11 -0.80 -12.63
N GLY A 81 -11.84 -1.23 -12.57
CA GLY A 81 -11.36 -2.44 -13.24
C GLY A 81 -11.47 -3.73 -12.42
N LYS A 82 -11.98 -3.69 -11.19
CA LYS A 82 -12.16 -4.86 -10.31
C LYS A 82 -13.47 -5.58 -10.60
N ASN A 83 -13.60 -6.79 -10.08
CA ASN A 83 -14.78 -7.64 -10.28
C ASN A 83 -15.30 -8.22 -8.96
N ASP A 84 -16.62 -8.42 -8.93
CA ASP A 84 -17.33 -9.10 -7.85
C ASP A 84 -17.14 -8.49 -6.45
N LEU A 85 -16.97 -7.16 -6.39
CA LEU A 85 -16.84 -6.46 -5.12
C LEU A 85 -18.16 -6.46 -4.34
N GLY A 86 -18.04 -6.37 -3.02
CA GLY A 86 -19.16 -6.23 -2.08
C GLY A 86 -19.04 -4.98 -1.21
N VAL A 87 -20.14 -4.61 -0.56
CA VAL A 87 -20.23 -3.42 0.31
C VAL A 87 -20.89 -3.74 1.64
N HIS A 88 -20.19 -3.43 2.72
CA HIS A 88 -20.70 -3.37 4.08
C HIS A 88 -20.02 -2.19 4.76
N THR A 89 -20.68 -1.03 4.80
CA THR A 89 -20.03 0.26 5.09
C THR A 89 -20.88 1.11 6.03
N GLN A 90 -20.31 2.08 6.73
CA GLN A 90 -21.13 3.01 7.52
C GLN A 90 -22.01 3.89 6.62
N PHE A 91 -21.44 4.42 5.53
CA PHE A 91 -22.12 5.35 4.62
C PHE A 91 -22.10 4.87 3.17
N MET A 92 -23.26 4.86 2.52
CA MET A 92 -23.38 4.82 1.05
C MET A 92 -23.01 6.18 0.46
N THR A 93 -22.34 6.15 -0.69
CA THR A 93 -21.87 7.35 -1.40
C THR A 93 -22.08 7.22 -2.91
N ASP A 94 -22.00 8.34 -3.64
CA ASP A 94 -22.06 8.37 -5.10
C ASP A 94 -21.03 7.44 -5.75
N GLY A 95 -19.81 7.36 -5.21
CA GLY A 95 -18.78 6.48 -5.73
C GLY A 95 -19.16 5.00 -5.64
N ILE A 96 -19.81 4.58 -4.55
CA ILE A 96 -20.32 3.21 -4.42
C ILE A 96 -21.45 2.97 -5.41
N MET A 97 -22.42 3.89 -5.51
CA MET A 97 -23.51 3.82 -6.49
C MET A 97 -22.97 3.66 -7.91
N ASN A 98 -21.96 4.44 -8.30
CA ASN A 98 -21.36 4.36 -9.63
C ASN A 98 -20.75 2.98 -9.91
N LEU A 99 -20.02 2.41 -8.95
CA LEU A 99 -19.45 1.06 -9.11
C LEU A 99 -20.52 -0.05 -9.14
N VAL A 100 -21.66 0.15 -8.47
CA VAL A 100 -22.83 -0.74 -8.61
C VAL A 100 -23.40 -0.65 -10.03
N SER A 101 -23.58 0.57 -10.55
CA SER A 101 -24.08 0.80 -11.92
C SER A 101 -23.15 0.23 -13.01
N LEU A 102 -21.85 0.17 -12.75
CA LEU A 102 -20.86 -0.48 -13.62
C LEU A 102 -20.82 -2.01 -13.49
N GLY A 103 -21.53 -2.60 -12.52
CA GLY A 103 -21.51 -4.04 -12.24
C GLY A 103 -20.28 -4.54 -11.51
N VAL A 104 -19.34 -3.64 -11.18
CA VAL A 104 -18.12 -3.91 -10.39
C VAL A 104 -18.50 -4.37 -8.99
N ILE A 105 -19.43 -3.66 -8.34
CA ILE A 105 -20.03 -4.05 -7.07
C ILE A 105 -21.31 -4.82 -7.35
N ASN A 106 -21.35 -6.07 -6.92
CA ASN A 106 -22.53 -6.92 -7.06
C ASN A 106 -22.82 -7.79 -5.83
N ASN A 107 -21.97 -7.71 -4.80
CA ASN A 107 -22.19 -8.31 -3.48
C ASN A 107 -22.31 -9.84 -3.45
N ARG A 108 -21.96 -10.55 -4.55
CA ARG A 108 -22.14 -12.02 -4.66
C ARG A 108 -21.11 -12.86 -3.91
N ARG A 109 -20.05 -12.23 -3.39
CA ARG A 109 -18.93 -12.90 -2.72
C ARG A 109 -18.79 -12.53 -1.24
N LYS A 110 -19.73 -11.75 -0.71
CA LYS A 110 -19.66 -11.16 0.63
C LYS A 110 -19.65 -12.20 1.75
N GLY A 111 -20.23 -13.38 1.56
CA GLY A 111 -20.43 -14.38 2.62
C GLY A 111 -21.62 -14.07 3.53
N LEU A 112 -21.76 -12.82 4.00
CA LEU A 112 -22.92 -12.33 4.75
C LEU A 112 -23.66 -11.24 3.94
N ASN A 113 -24.99 -11.20 4.04
CA ASN A 113 -25.84 -10.24 3.32
C ASN A 113 -25.53 -10.19 1.82
N GLU A 114 -25.44 -11.37 1.19
CA GLU A 114 -25.12 -11.48 -0.23
C GLU A 114 -26.16 -10.79 -1.10
N SER A 115 -25.71 -10.33 -2.27
CA SER A 115 -26.50 -9.58 -3.25
C SER A 115 -27.03 -8.22 -2.78
N LYS A 116 -26.68 -7.78 -1.57
CA LYS A 116 -27.09 -6.46 -1.03
C LYS A 116 -25.90 -5.59 -0.65
N CYS A 117 -25.93 -4.31 -1.04
CA CYS A 117 -25.10 -3.31 -0.39
C CYS A 117 -25.69 -3.01 0.99
N VAL A 118 -24.85 -3.07 2.02
CA VAL A 118 -25.27 -2.83 3.41
C VAL A 118 -24.67 -1.54 3.92
N ALA A 119 -25.51 -0.68 4.50
CA ALA A 119 -25.03 0.54 5.16
C ALA A 119 -25.87 0.98 6.38
N SER A 120 -25.34 1.95 7.14
CA SER A 120 -26.08 2.58 8.25
C SER A 120 -26.65 3.96 7.88
N GLY A 121 -26.09 4.63 6.88
CA GLY A 121 -26.54 5.92 6.38
C GLY A 121 -26.07 6.17 4.96
N ALA A 122 -26.43 7.32 4.40
CA ALA A 122 -26.01 7.73 3.06
C ALA A 122 -25.72 9.23 3.04
N ILE A 123 -24.66 9.61 2.31
CA ILE A 123 -24.25 11.00 2.12
C ILE A 123 -23.81 11.14 0.66
N GLY A 124 -24.47 12.03 -0.09
CA GLY A 124 -24.15 12.19 -1.50
C GLY A 124 -24.98 13.23 -2.23
N SER A 125 -25.14 13.01 -3.53
CA SER A 125 -26.00 13.83 -4.40
C SER A 125 -27.47 13.41 -4.36
N GLU A 126 -28.31 14.21 -5.01
CA GLU A 126 -29.71 13.87 -5.26
C GLU A 126 -29.86 12.56 -6.05
N ALA A 127 -28.99 12.31 -7.02
CA ALA A 127 -28.99 11.06 -7.79
C ALA A 127 -28.70 9.83 -6.92
N LEU A 128 -27.85 9.97 -5.89
CA LEU A 128 -27.68 8.92 -4.89
C LEU A 128 -29.00 8.66 -4.18
N TYR A 129 -29.67 9.69 -3.67
CA TYR A 129 -30.92 9.52 -2.93
C TYR A 129 -32.03 8.91 -3.79
N GLU A 130 -32.15 9.29 -5.06
CA GLU A 130 -33.04 8.64 -6.02
C GLU A 130 -32.69 7.15 -6.21
N PHE A 131 -31.40 6.82 -6.32
CA PHE A 131 -30.95 5.43 -6.44
C PHE A 131 -31.25 4.57 -5.20
N LEU A 132 -31.33 5.18 -4.01
CA LEU A 132 -31.63 4.48 -2.76
C LEU A 132 -33.12 4.11 -2.63
N ASP A 133 -34.01 4.86 -3.28
CA ASP A 133 -35.45 4.75 -3.11
C ASP A 133 -36.00 3.40 -3.58
N ASP A 134 -36.61 2.67 -2.66
CA ASP A 134 -37.24 1.35 -2.85
C ASP A 134 -36.37 0.29 -3.58
N ASN A 135 -35.04 0.40 -3.46
CA ASN A 135 -34.10 -0.44 -4.19
C ASN A 135 -33.81 -1.77 -3.45
N PRO A 136 -34.21 -2.94 -3.99
CA PRO A 136 -34.04 -4.26 -3.35
C PRO A 136 -32.57 -4.72 -3.23
N GLY A 137 -31.66 -4.11 -4.00
CA GLY A 137 -30.23 -4.36 -3.94
C GLY A 137 -29.53 -3.68 -2.75
N LEU A 138 -30.27 -2.93 -1.94
CA LEU A 138 -29.76 -2.18 -0.79
C LEU A 138 -30.47 -2.62 0.50
N ALA A 139 -29.77 -2.57 1.62
CA ALA A 139 -30.36 -2.74 2.93
C ALA A 139 -29.65 -1.90 3.98
N PHE A 140 -30.41 -1.06 4.66
CA PHE A 140 -29.94 -0.20 5.73
C PHE A 140 -30.21 -0.85 7.08
N TYR A 141 -29.21 -0.81 7.96
CA TYR A 141 -29.25 -1.39 9.29
C TYR A 141 -28.73 -0.38 10.31
N PRO A 142 -29.15 -0.46 11.58
CA PRO A 142 -28.62 0.40 12.62
C PRO A 142 -27.10 0.21 12.80
N SER A 143 -26.44 1.25 13.33
CA SER A 143 -24.97 1.27 13.47
C SER A 143 -24.47 0.18 14.41
N ASP A 144 -25.23 -0.21 15.43
CA ASP A 144 -24.89 -1.32 16.32
C ASP A 144 -24.80 -2.68 15.61
N TYR A 145 -25.39 -2.83 14.42
CA TYR A 145 -25.19 -4.00 13.54
C TYR A 145 -24.06 -3.76 12.54
N VAL A 146 -24.08 -2.62 11.84
CA VAL A 146 -23.14 -2.33 10.75
C VAL A 146 -21.72 -2.19 11.27
N ASN A 147 -21.56 -1.59 12.45
CA ASN A 147 -20.29 -1.35 13.09
C ASN A 147 -19.93 -2.43 14.13
N ASP A 148 -20.70 -3.51 14.30
CA ASP A 148 -20.25 -4.59 15.18
C ASP A 148 -19.05 -5.32 14.55
N PRO A 149 -17.85 -5.30 15.18
CA PRO A 149 -16.68 -6.02 14.64
C PRO A 149 -16.93 -7.50 14.40
N ALA A 150 -17.80 -8.15 15.18
CA ALA A 150 -18.16 -9.55 15.00
C ALA A 150 -19.03 -9.78 13.75
N ILE A 151 -19.84 -8.80 13.35
CA ILE A 151 -20.60 -8.83 12.09
C ILE A 151 -19.67 -8.50 10.92
N ILE A 152 -18.82 -7.48 11.05
CA ILE A 152 -17.85 -7.10 10.03
C ILE A 152 -16.93 -8.29 9.69
N ALA A 153 -16.45 -9.01 10.71
CA ALA A 153 -15.56 -10.16 10.57
C ALA A 153 -16.15 -11.34 9.78
N GLN A 154 -17.48 -11.46 9.71
CA GLN A 154 -18.14 -12.55 8.98
C GLN A 154 -18.11 -12.36 7.46
N HIS A 155 -17.76 -11.17 6.98
CA HIS A 155 -17.63 -10.92 5.55
C HIS A 155 -16.33 -11.50 5.00
N ASN A 156 -16.34 -11.97 3.75
CA ASN A 156 -15.13 -12.43 3.08
C ASN A 156 -14.27 -11.25 2.63
N LYS A 157 -12.95 -11.35 2.85
CA LYS A 157 -11.95 -10.37 2.39
C LYS A 157 -12.38 -8.92 2.69
N MET A 158 -12.83 -8.68 3.93
CA MET A 158 -13.30 -7.36 4.34
C MET A 158 -12.14 -6.37 4.32
N VAL A 159 -12.23 -5.33 3.51
CA VAL A 159 -11.24 -4.26 3.42
C VAL A 159 -11.85 -2.98 3.96
N SER A 160 -11.29 -2.48 5.06
CA SER A 160 -11.63 -1.17 5.62
C SER A 160 -10.59 -0.14 5.23
N VAL A 161 -11.01 0.97 4.63
CA VAL A 161 -10.13 2.08 4.25
C VAL A 161 -10.53 3.34 5.00
N ASN A 162 -9.67 3.78 5.93
CA ASN A 162 -9.98 4.90 6.81
C ASN A 162 -8.96 6.04 6.69
N VAL A 163 -9.47 7.26 6.59
CA VAL A 163 -8.64 8.47 6.58
C VAL A 163 -8.28 8.83 8.02
N ILE A 164 -7.00 9.09 8.27
CA ILE A 164 -6.49 9.53 9.58
C ILE A 164 -5.88 10.92 9.46
N MET A 165 -5.87 11.67 10.56
CA MET A 165 -5.30 13.02 10.63
C MET A 165 -3.77 12.98 10.69
N ALA A 166 -3.22 12.18 11.59
CA ALA A 166 -1.77 12.05 11.76
C ALA A 166 -1.43 10.65 12.25
N LEU A 167 -0.19 10.24 12.04
CA LEU A 167 0.34 8.98 12.50
C LEU A 167 1.73 9.19 13.06
N ASP A 168 2.03 8.68 14.25
CA ASP A 168 3.39 8.78 14.77
C ASP A 168 4.31 7.63 14.34
N LEU A 169 5.61 7.77 14.58
CA LEU A 169 6.63 6.78 14.20
C LEU A 169 6.50 5.43 14.92
N THR A 170 5.74 5.35 16.01
CA THR A 170 5.40 4.07 16.64
C THR A 170 4.20 3.39 15.97
N GLY A 171 3.47 4.13 15.13
CA GLY A 171 2.35 3.67 14.33
C GLY A 171 1.00 3.79 15.03
N GLN A 172 0.83 4.64 16.04
CA GLN A 172 -0.50 5.00 16.54
C GLN A 172 -1.08 6.15 15.71
N ALA A 173 -2.40 6.14 15.52
CA ALA A 173 -3.08 7.07 14.63
C ALA A 173 -4.03 8.00 15.40
N ALA A 174 -3.98 9.28 15.06
CA ALA A 174 -5.01 10.26 15.37
C ALA A 174 -5.93 10.41 14.16
N ALA A 175 -7.24 10.37 14.37
CA ALA A 175 -8.25 10.54 13.32
C ALA A 175 -9.31 11.59 13.70
N ASP A 176 -9.01 12.38 14.73
CA ASP A 176 -9.95 13.24 15.44
C ASP A 176 -10.13 14.61 14.78
N ALA A 177 -11.11 15.36 15.29
CA ALA A 177 -11.55 16.66 14.86
C ALA A 177 -10.43 17.68 14.94
N LEU A 178 -10.42 18.63 14.01
CA LEU A 178 -9.50 19.75 14.10
C LEU A 178 -9.91 20.68 15.27
N PRO A 179 -8.97 21.39 15.91
CA PRO A 179 -9.24 22.22 17.09
C PRO A 179 -10.31 23.31 16.92
N TYR A 180 -10.68 23.64 15.69
CA TYR A 180 -11.62 24.72 15.36
C TYR A 180 -13.03 24.23 15.01
N ASN A 181 -13.25 22.92 14.84
CA ASN A 181 -14.58 22.41 14.49
C ASN A 181 -15.22 21.52 15.57
N HIS A 182 -14.46 21.00 16.55
CA HIS A 182 -14.98 20.06 17.57
C HIS A 182 -15.89 18.96 16.97
N PHE A 183 -15.73 18.67 15.68
CA PHE A 183 -16.61 17.83 14.90
C PHE A 183 -15.82 16.61 14.47
N THR A 184 -15.81 15.62 15.37
CA THR A 184 -15.79 14.17 15.20
C THR A 184 -15.54 13.57 16.59
N GLY A 185 -16.37 12.64 17.04
CA GLY A 185 -16.06 11.81 18.20
C GLY A 185 -15.33 10.54 17.79
N VAL A 186 -15.30 9.54 18.67
CA VAL A 186 -14.87 8.16 18.35
C VAL A 186 -15.72 7.63 17.19
N ASN A 187 -15.24 7.80 15.96
CA ASN A 187 -15.88 7.30 14.74
C ASN A 187 -15.82 5.77 14.70
N GLY A 188 -16.59 5.15 13.80
CA GLY A 188 -16.56 3.72 13.54
C GLY A 188 -15.23 3.16 13.00
N ILE A 189 -14.17 3.96 12.92
CA ILE A 189 -12.86 3.54 12.41
C ILE A 189 -12.36 2.33 13.18
N MET A 190 -12.39 2.35 14.51
CA MET A 190 -11.87 1.25 15.32
C MET A 190 -12.66 -0.05 15.10
N ASP A 191 -13.96 0.06 14.89
CA ASP A 191 -14.84 -1.06 14.64
C ASP A 191 -14.45 -1.80 13.35
N PHE A 192 -14.29 -1.05 12.26
CA PHE A 192 -13.89 -1.58 10.97
C PHE A 192 -12.43 -2.01 10.93
N VAL A 193 -11.53 -1.34 11.67
CA VAL A 193 -10.14 -1.78 11.83
C VAL A 193 -10.11 -3.19 12.45
N ARG A 194 -10.81 -3.42 13.55
CA ARG A 194 -10.83 -4.73 14.22
C ARG A 194 -11.58 -5.78 13.42
N GLY A 195 -12.77 -5.43 12.93
CA GLY A 195 -13.61 -6.35 12.17
C GLY A 195 -12.96 -6.82 10.86
N SER A 196 -12.28 -5.94 10.14
CA SER A 196 -11.57 -6.31 8.90
C SER A 196 -10.39 -7.24 9.16
N VAL A 197 -9.65 -7.06 10.25
CA VAL A 197 -8.53 -7.96 10.62
C VAL A 197 -9.03 -9.34 11.04
N MET A 198 -10.22 -9.41 11.66
CA MET A 198 -10.86 -10.68 12.04
C MET A 198 -11.49 -11.42 10.84
N SER A 199 -11.66 -10.75 9.70
CA SER A 199 -12.23 -11.33 8.48
C SER A 199 -11.21 -12.22 7.75
N PRO A 200 -11.63 -13.39 7.22
CA PRO A 200 -10.77 -14.23 6.38
C PRO A 200 -10.26 -13.47 5.14
N GLY A 201 -8.95 -13.25 5.09
CA GLY A 201 -8.29 -12.48 4.02
C GLY A 201 -8.60 -10.97 4.06
N GLY A 202 -9.13 -10.47 5.18
CA GLY A 202 -9.45 -9.06 5.36
C GLY A 202 -8.23 -8.18 5.63
N LYS A 203 -8.37 -6.89 5.37
CA LYS A 203 -7.28 -5.90 5.41
C LYS A 203 -7.78 -4.59 6.01
N SER A 204 -7.08 -4.09 7.03
CA SER A 204 -7.28 -2.74 7.56
C SER A 204 -6.25 -1.79 6.99
N ILE A 205 -6.70 -0.75 6.29
CA ILE A 205 -5.86 0.24 5.62
C ILE A 205 -6.18 1.62 6.19
N LEU A 206 -5.20 2.21 6.87
CA LEU A 206 -5.21 3.61 7.25
C LEU A 206 -4.50 4.43 6.18
N MET A 207 -5.00 5.62 5.88
CA MET A 207 -4.39 6.48 4.89
C MET A 207 -4.40 7.95 5.27
N LEU A 208 -3.40 8.65 4.78
CA LEU A 208 -3.23 10.09 4.95
C LEU A 208 -2.37 10.63 3.80
N PRO A 209 -2.65 11.84 3.29
CA PRO A 209 -1.61 12.63 2.64
C PRO A 209 -0.40 12.75 3.56
N SER A 210 0.81 12.68 3.01
CA SER A 210 2.03 12.74 3.81
C SER A 210 2.28 14.11 4.45
N THR A 211 1.67 15.17 3.91
CA THR A 211 1.78 16.56 4.39
C THR A 211 0.42 17.23 4.64
N THR A 212 0.45 18.36 5.34
CA THR A 212 -0.67 19.31 5.45
C THR A 212 -1.02 19.90 4.08
N LEU A 213 -2.22 20.48 3.94
CA LEU A 213 -2.70 21.03 2.65
C LEU A 213 -1.78 22.12 2.06
N ASP A 214 -1.05 22.84 2.92
CA ASP A 214 -0.07 23.85 2.51
C ASP A 214 1.33 23.29 2.25
N GLY A 215 1.54 21.98 2.45
CA GLY A 215 2.81 21.28 2.26
C GLY A 215 3.87 21.59 3.32
N LYS A 216 3.55 22.40 4.34
CA LYS A 216 4.57 22.93 5.27
C LYS A 216 4.86 22.05 6.47
N ALA A 217 4.01 21.06 6.75
CA ALA A 217 4.21 20.14 7.86
C ALA A 217 3.91 18.70 7.44
N SER A 218 4.69 17.76 7.98
CA SER A 218 4.44 16.33 7.83
C SER A 218 3.23 15.90 8.68
N ARG A 219 2.48 14.93 8.16
CA ARG A 219 1.40 14.22 8.89
C ARG A 219 1.84 12.87 9.44
N ILE A 220 3.03 12.41 9.03
CA ILE A 220 3.80 11.42 9.78
C ILE A 220 4.67 12.20 10.76
N VAL A 221 4.44 12.03 12.06
CA VAL A 221 5.05 12.85 13.11
C VAL A 221 5.90 11.99 14.05
N PRO A 222 6.84 12.56 14.83
CA PRO A 222 7.61 11.78 15.81
C PRO A 222 6.72 11.15 16.88
N SER A 223 5.82 11.96 17.45
CA SER A 223 4.89 11.62 18.52
C SER A 223 3.58 12.39 18.36
N LEU A 224 2.46 11.77 18.73
CA LEU A 224 1.14 12.41 18.66
C LEU A 224 0.90 13.46 19.77
N GLU A 225 1.70 13.50 20.85
CA GLU A 225 1.59 14.31 22.08
C GLU A 225 0.24 14.96 22.43
N ARG A 226 -0.22 15.95 21.65
CA ARG A 226 -1.45 16.73 21.88
C ARG A 226 -2.67 16.25 21.10
N MET A 227 -2.56 15.15 20.36
CA MET A 227 -3.62 14.54 19.57
C MET A 227 -4.15 13.28 20.26
N ALA A 228 -5.47 13.11 20.27
CA ALA A 228 -6.08 11.90 20.79
C ALA A 228 -5.76 10.69 19.89
N VAL A 229 -5.28 9.61 20.50
CA VAL A 229 -5.06 8.35 19.81
C VAL A 229 -6.41 7.68 19.59
N VAL A 230 -6.77 7.47 18.32
CA VAL A 230 -8.01 6.79 17.92
C VAL A 230 -7.74 5.33 17.59
N VAL A 231 -6.65 5.06 16.85
CA VAL A 231 -6.20 3.70 16.55
C VAL A 231 -4.87 3.45 17.26
N PRO A 232 -4.85 2.64 18.34
CA PRO A 232 -3.63 2.27 19.02
C PRO A 232 -2.68 1.55 18.08
N ARG A 233 -1.37 1.70 18.32
CA ARG A 233 -0.31 1.11 17.47
C ARG A 233 -0.47 -0.41 17.24
N GLY A 234 -1.05 -1.14 18.20
CA GLY A 234 -1.28 -2.58 18.12
C GLY A 234 -2.37 -2.99 17.14
N ASP A 235 -3.31 -2.09 16.83
CA ASP A 235 -4.42 -2.33 15.90
C ASP A 235 -4.08 -1.84 14.47
N VAL A 236 -2.94 -1.17 14.26
CA VAL A 236 -2.53 -0.66 12.93
C VAL A 236 -1.85 -1.73 12.08
N HIS A 237 -2.42 -1.98 10.89
CA HIS A 237 -1.89 -2.87 9.86
C HIS A 237 -1.26 -2.09 8.71
N TYR A 238 -2.04 -1.76 7.67
CA TYR A 238 -1.53 -1.06 6.50
C TYR A 238 -1.64 0.45 6.69
N VAL A 239 -0.59 1.17 6.28
CA VAL A 239 -0.58 2.64 6.22
C VAL A 239 -0.19 3.06 4.80
N ALA A 240 -0.99 3.93 4.20
CA ALA A 240 -0.79 4.43 2.84
C ALA A 240 -0.67 5.96 2.78
N THR A 241 0.32 6.43 2.04
CA THR A 241 0.46 7.82 1.59
C THR A 241 0.62 7.83 0.06
N GLU A 242 0.77 9.00 -0.54
CA GLU A 242 1.11 9.16 -1.96
C GLU A 242 2.48 8.55 -2.31
N TYR A 243 3.35 8.30 -1.32
CA TYR A 243 4.68 7.72 -1.51
C TYR A 243 4.74 6.20 -1.38
N GLY A 244 3.66 5.55 -0.96
CA GLY A 244 3.57 4.09 -0.93
C GLY A 244 2.69 3.54 0.19
N VAL A 245 2.72 2.21 0.33
CA VAL A 245 2.06 1.49 1.44
C VAL A 245 3.10 0.68 2.22
N VAL A 246 2.95 0.68 3.53
CA VAL A 246 3.68 -0.22 4.45
C VAL A 246 2.72 -1.04 5.29
N ASN A 247 3.15 -2.22 5.72
CA ASN A 247 2.46 -3.05 6.70
C ASN A 247 3.24 -3.04 8.02
N LEU A 248 2.60 -2.55 9.08
CA LEU A 248 3.18 -2.42 10.41
C LEU A 248 2.85 -3.61 11.33
N PHE A 249 2.02 -4.56 10.89
CA PHE A 249 1.67 -5.73 11.66
C PHE A 249 2.90 -6.62 11.90
N GLY A 250 3.13 -7.01 13.16
CA GLY A 250 4.27 -7.82 13.56
C GLY A 250 5.64 -7.12 13.50
N LYS A 251 5.70 -5.84 13.15
CA LYS A 251 6.96 -5.06 13.08
C LYS A 251 7.35 -4.49 14.44
N THR A 252 8.65 -4.49 14.73
CA THR A 252 9.27 -3.79 15.86
C THR A 252 9.13 -2.28 15.72
N LEU A 253 9.33 -1.53 16.82
CA LEU A 253 9.29 -0.06 16.78
C LEU A 253 10.29 0.52 15.78
N GLU A 254 11.48 -0.08 15.70
CA GLU A 254 12.52 0.33 14.76
C GLU A 254 12.08 0.12 13.30
N GLU A 255 11.53 -1.05 12.98
CA GLU A 255 11.01 -1.34 11.64
C GLU A 255 9.83 -0.45 11.28
N ARG A 256 8.94 -0.16 12.24
CA ARG A 256 7.81 0.76 12.06
C ARG A 256 8.27 2.16 11.72
N ALA A 257 9.17 2.73 12.51
CA ALA A 257 9.71 4.07 12.28
C ALA A 257 10.31 4.16 10.87
N MET A 258 11.12 3.17 10.45
CA MET A 258 11.69 3.14 9.10
C MET A 258 10.64 2.99 7.99
N ALA A 259 9.64 2.14 8.18
CA ALA A 259 8.54 1.99 7.22
C ALA A 259 7.83 3.33 7.00
N LEU A 260 7.51 4.01 8.09
CA LEU A 260 6.75 5.25 8.08
C LEU A 260 7.55 6.41 7.50
N ILE A 261 8.84 6.53 7.87
CA ILE A 261 9.76 7.48 7.22
C ILE A 261 9.82 7.20 5.72
N GLY A 262 9.89 5.93 5.31
CA GLY A 262 9.93 5.54 3.89
C GLY A 262 8.72 6.00 3.06
N ILE A 263 7.56 6.23 3.70
CA ILE A 263 6.34 6.74 3.05
C ILE A 263 6.00 8.18 3.47
N ALA A 264 6.86 8.86 4.21
CA ALA A 264 6.75 10.30 4.46
C ALA A 264 7.19 11.10 3.23
N HIS A 265 6.82 12.38 3.19
CA HIS A 265 7.28 13.30 2.14
C HIS A 265 8.81 13.48 2.23
N PRO A 266 9.54 13.41 1.10
CA PRO A 266 11.01 13.49 1.07
C PRO A 266 11.60 14.60 1.94
N ASP A 267 11.04 15.81 1.87
CA ASP A 267 11.52 16.99 2.62
C ASP A 267 11.55 16.82 4.14
N PHE A 268 10.76 15.91 4.73
CA PHE A 268 10.67 15.71 6.18
C PHE A 268 11.33 14.42 6.67
N ARG A 269 11.81 13.56 5.77
CA ARG A 269 12.33 12.24 6.15
C ARG A 269 13.63 12.33 6.95
N ASP A 270 14.52 13.27 6.62
CA ASP A 270 15.76 13.54 7.37
C ASP A 270 15.43 13.92 8.82
N GLU A 271 14.53 14.90 8.97
CA GLU A 271 14.06 15.38 10.27
C GLU A 271 13.43 14.25 11.09
N LEU A 272 12.50 13.49 10.49
CA LEU A 272 11.85 12.37 11.16
C LEU A 272 12.83 11.28 11.58
N PHE A 273 13.85 10.98 10.76
CA PHE A 273 14.87 10.00 11.13
C PHE A 273 15.74 10.48 12.29
N HIS A 274 16.13 11.76 12.28
CA HIS A 274 16.87 12.35 13.39
C HIS A 274 16.06 12.31 14.69
N MET A 275 14.80 12.71 14.65
CA MET A 275 13.91 12.64 15.81
C MET A 275 13.69 11.20 16.29
N ALA A 276 13.55 10.24 15.38
CA ALA A 276 13.44 8.82 15.73
C ALA A 276 14.67 8.27 16.47
N LYS A 277 15.86 8.78 16.16
CA LYS A 277 17.08 8.46 16.91
C LYS A 277 17.10 9.10 18.29
N GLU A 278 16.71 10.36 18.39
CA GLU A 278 16.64 11.08 19.66
C GLU A 278 15.65 10.43 20.64
N GLU A 279 14.52 9.94 20.13
CA GLU A 279 13.53 9.18 20.90
C GLU A 279 13.93 7.73 21.20
N GLY A 280 15.07 7.27 20.68
CA GLY A 280 15.55 5.89 20.88
C GLY A 280 14.77 4.82 20.10
N LEU A 281 14.00 5.20 19.09
CA LEU A 281 13.31 4.27 18.18
C LEU A 281 14.30 3.62 17.20
N LEU A 282 15.37 4.32 16.83
CA LEU A 282 16.41 3.85 15.92
C LEU A 282 17.77 3.74 16.62
N GLY A 283 18.58 2.76 16.22
CA GLY A 283 19.93 2.58 16.76
C GLY A 283 20.87 3.77 16.45
N PRO A 284 21.78 4.16 17.37
CA PRO A 284 22.61 5.35 17.23
C PRO A 284 23.58 5.27 16.03
N GLY A 285 24.08 4.08 15.72
CA GLY A 285 25.01 3.83 14.61
C GLY A 285 24.37 3.81 13.22
N ARG A 286 23.04 3.87 13.11
CA ARG A 286 22.36 3.78 11.82
C ARG A 286 22.57 5.06 11.01
N THR A 287 23.10 4.97 9.80
CA THR A 287 23.29 6.14 8.94
C THR A 287 22.34 6.04 7.74
N LEU A 288 21.70 7.15 7.38
CA LEU A 288 21.02 7.27 6.09
C LEU A 288 22.01 7.91 5.13
N HIS A 289 22.54 7.15 4.17
CA HIS A 289 23.42 7.67 3.13
C HIS A 289 22.57 8.09 1.94
N GLU A 290 22.43 9.40 1.64
CA GLU A 290 21.82 10.03 0.43
C GLU A 290 20.45 9.51 -0.05
N SER A 291 19.93 8.47 0.58
CA SER A 291 18.85 7.61 0.14
C SER A 291 17.50 8.25 0.42
N ILE A 292 17.49 9.32 1.20
CA ILE A 292 16.29 9.87 1.82
C ILE A 292 15.33 10.49 0.80
N PHE A 293 15.85 10.95 -0.34
CA PHE A 293 15.07 11.68 -1.34
C PHE A 293 14.40 10.82 -2.41
N GLY A 294 14.76 9.54 -2.55
CA GLY A 294 14.22 8.75 -3.64
C GLY A 294 12.74 8.45 -3.44
N VAL A 295 11.98 8.72 -4.51
CA VAL A 295 10.55 8.44 -4.60
C VAL A 295 10.39 7.01 -5.10
N TYR A 296 9.60 6.21 -4.38
CA TYR A 296 9.37 4.81 -4.74
C TYR A 296 8.89 4.67 -6.19
N PRO A 297 9.66 4.02 -7.09
CA PRO A 297 9.32 3.97 -8.51
C PRO A 297 8.24 2.91 -8.77
N LEU A 298 6.99 3.26 -8.47
CA LEU A 298 5.82 2.39 -8.57
C LEU A 298 5.65 1.74 -9.96
N TRP A 299 6.11 2.43 -11.01
CA TRP A 299 6.05 1.97 -12.39
C TRP A 299 6.94 0.76 -12.68
N LEU A 300 7.91 0.45 -11.81
CA LEU A 300 8.73 -0.76 -11.91
C LEU A 300 8.00 -2.00 -11.38
N GLU A 301 6.94 -1.83 -10.60
CA GLU A 301 6.20 -2.97 -10.05
C GLU A 301 5.48 -3.77 -11.13
N GLU A 302 5.57 -5.09 -11.04
CA GLU A 302 4.88 -5.99 -11.96
C GLU A 302 4.59 -7.32 -11.29
N THR A 303 3.38 -7.85 -11.47
CA THR A 303 3.05 -9.21 -11.01
C THR A 303 2.99 -10.15 -12.20
N ARG A 304 3.65 -11.31 -12.11
CA ARG A 304 3.56 -12.39 -13.10
C ARG A 304 3.18 -13.71 -12.43
N ASP A 305 2.46 -14.55 -13.16
CA ASP A 305 2.19 -15.92 -12.73
C ASP A 305 3.34 -16.87 -13.13
N TYR A 306 3.77 -17.70 -12.19
CA TYR A 306 4.73 -18.77 -12.41
C TYR A 306 4.16 -20.08 -11.87
N SER A 307 3.46 -20.81 -12.73
CA SER A 307 2.86 -22.12 -12.39
C SER A 307 1.83 -22.03 -11.25
N GLY A 308 0.96 -21.01 -11.31
CA GLY A 308 -0.08 -20.77 -10.31
C GLY A 308 0.38 -20.01 -9.07
N GLN A 309 1.66 -19.63 -9.01
CA GLN A 309 2.19 -18.75 -7.96
C GLN A 309 2.42 -17.35 -8.51
N ARG A 310 1.77 -16.36 -7.91
CA ARG A 310 1.98 -14.94 -8.25
C ARG A 310 3.30 -14.47 -7.66
N VAL A 311 4.16 -13.92 -8.52
CA VAL A 311 5.42 -13.29 -8.13
C VAL A 311 5.32 -11.80 -8.40
N LEU A 312 5.51 -10.99 -7.37
CA LEU A 312 5.60 -9.54 -7.46
C LEU A 312 7.07 -9.14 -7.62
N PHE A 313 7.40 -8.49 -8.73
CA PHE A 313 8.64 -7.78 -8.91
C PHE A 313 8.45 -6.35 -8.44
N ARG A 314 9.31 -5.87 -7.54
CA ARG A 314 9.23 -4.50 -7.03
C ARG A 314 10.58 -3.98 -6.53
N PRO A 315 10.81 -2.66 -6.49
CA PRO A 315 11.94 -2.08 -5.77
C PRO A 315 11.94 -2.50 -4.30
N ALA A 316 13.14 -2.76 -3.76
CA ALA A 316 13.36 -2.99 -2.35
C ALA A 316 12.94 -1.77 -1.53
N ARG A 317 12.46 -1.99 -0.32
CA ARG A 317 12.00 -0.94 0.61
C ARG A 317 12.96 -0.88 1.80
N PRO A 318 13.02 0.22 2.57
CA PRO A 318 13.83 0.32 3.79
C PRO A 318 13.57 -0.78 4.82
N VAL A 319 12.37 -1.35 4.81
CA VAL A 319 11.96 -2.44 5.73
C VAL A 319 12.26 -3.84 5.20
N ASP A 320 12.85 -3.97 4.01
CA ASP A 320 13.18 -5.25 3.42
C ASP A 320 14.56 -5.78 3.88
N GLU A 321 15.26 -5.10 4.81
CA GLU A 321 16.54 -5.57 5.37
C GLU A 321 16.47 -7.05 5.76
N ARG A 322 15.44 -7.42 6.54
CA ARG A 322 15.25 -8.80 6.99
C ARG A 322 14.90 -9.75 5.85
N LEU A 323 14.05 -9.32 4.92
CA LEU A 323 13.63 -10.09 3.75
C LEU A 323 14.82 -10.42 2.83
N ILE A 324 15.72 -9.45 2.61
CA ILE A 324 16.96 -9.63 1.84
C ILE A 324 17.93 -10.54 2.60
N GLN A 325 18.04 -10.36 3.92
CA GLN A 325 18.90 -11.19 4.75
C GLN A 325 18.47 -12.67 4.71
N GLU A 326 17.17 -12.95 4.84
CA GLU A 326 16.60 -14.29 4.74
C GLU A 326 16.79 -14.89 3.34
N HIS A 327 16.66 -14.09 2.29
CA HIS A 327 16.98 -14.53 0.93
C HIS A 327 18.42 -15.05 0.82
N PHE A 328 19.40 -14.33 1.37
CA PHE A 328 20.79 -14.78 1.33
C PHE A 328 21.07 -16.03 2.17
N TYR A 329 20.39 -16.20 3.31
CA TYR A 329 20.52 -17.43 4.10
C TYR A 329 19.89 -18.65 3.43
N ASP A 330 18.92 -18.46 2.55
CA ASP A 330 18.28 -19.52 1.75
C ASP A 330 19.07 -19.91 0.48
N LEU A 331 20.17 -19.23 0.16
CA LEU A 331 21.01 -19.54 -0.99
C LEU A 331 21.93 -20.75 -0.75
N ASP A 332 22.16 -21.53 -1.81
CA ASP A 332 23.22 -22.54 -1.82
C ASP A 332 24.60 -21.87 -1.69
N ARG A 333 25.54 -22.51 -0.99
CA ARG A 333 26.91 -21.97 -0.78
C ARG A 333 27.61 -21.52 -2.06
N ARG A 334 27.39 -22.24 -3.16
CA ARG A 334 27.96 -21.90 -4.47
C ARG A 334 27.40 -20.60 -5.02
N ASP A 335 26.12 -20.33 -4.78
CA ASP A 335 25.47 -19.11 -5.26
C ASP A 335 25.81 -17.90 -4.38
N VAL A 336 26.02 -18.11 -3.08
CA VAL A 336 26.66 -17.10 -2.20
C VAL A 336 28.05 -16.74 -2.72
N PHE A 337 28.89 -17.74 -3.00
CA PHE A 337 30.23 -17.49 -3.55
C PHE A 337 30.16 -16.73 -4.88
N ARG A 338 29.24 -17.07 -5.78
CA ARG A 338 29.07 -16.35 -7.06
C ARG A 338 28.56 -14.92 -6.88
N ARG A 339 27.76 -14.65 -5.85
CA ARG A 339 27.18 -13.33 -5.58
C ARG A 339 28.16 -12.37 -4.92
N PHE A 340 29.04 -12.89 -4.06
CA PHE A 340 29.95 -12.09 -3.22
C PHE A 340 31.42 -12.30 -3.54
N MET A 341 31.76 -13.25 -4.42
CA MET A 341 33.12 -13.65 -4.82
C MET A 341 33.99 -14.17 -3.65
N HIS A 342 33.37 -14.59 -2.55
CA HIS A 342 34.03 -15.27 -1.42
C HIS A 342 33.02 -16.12 -0.64
N GLU A 343 33.49 -17.06 0.18
CA GLU A 343 32.61 -17.80 1.09
C GLU A 343 32.10 -16.88 2.20
N LYS A 344 30.78 -16.81 2.35
CA LYS A 344 30.13 -16.02 3.39
C LYS A 344 29.07 -16.83 4.12
N ARG A 345 29.04 -16.71 5.44
CA ARG A 345 28.09 -17.43 6.32
C ARG A 345 27.25 -16.50 7.19
N ILE A 346 27.64 -15.24 7.32
CA ILE A 346 26.96 -14.23 8.13
C ILE A 346 26.70 -13.05 7.22
N PHE A 347 25.45 -12.63 7.14
CA PHE A 347 25.02 -11.42 6.42
C PHE A 347 24.64 -10.40 7.48
N GLY A 348 25.59 -9.51 7.81
CA GLY A 348 25.41 -8.52 8.86
C GLY A 348 24.39 -7.45 8.45
N ARG A 349 23.78 -6.79 9.44
CA ARG A 349 22.77 -5.77 9.19
C ARG A 349 23.30 -4.60 8.34
N ASP A 350 24.49 -4.10 8.69
CA ASP A 350 25.10 -2.94 8.01
C ASP A 350 25.38 -3.20 6.53
N GLU A 351 25.66 -4.45 6.16
CA GLU A 351 25.93 -4.84 4.78
C GLU A 351 24.66 -4.94 3.93
N VAL A 352 23.55 -5.38 4.53
CA VAL A 352 22.26 -5.52 3.85
C VAL A 352 21.52 -4.18 3.79
N ALA A 353 21.73 -3.30 4.77
CA ALA A 353 21.09 -1.99 4.85
C ALA A 353 21.29 -1.15 3.58
N GLY A 354 22.46 -1.23 2.95
CA GLY A 354 22.73 -0.58 1.66
C GLY A 354 21.80 -1.06 0.53
N MET A 355 21.45 -2.34 0.52
CA MET A 355 20.59 -2.94 -0.52
C MET A 355 19.10 -2.61 -0.36
N SER A 356 18.68 -2.17 0.82
CA SER A 356 17.34 -1.66 1.12
C SER A 356 17.26 -0.13 1.05
N GLY A 357 18.29 0.52 0.52
CA GLY A 357 18.35 1.97 0.39
C GLY A 357 17.22 2.54 -0.47
N ILE A 358 16.84 3.79 -0.18
CA ILE A 358 15.78 4.54 -0.84
C ILE A 358 16.26 5.45 -1.99
N ASP A 359 17.52 5.43 -2.41
CA ASP A 359 18.03 6.31 -3.48
C ASP A 359 17.33 6.01 -4.84
N TYR A 360 17.08 4.74 -5.17
CA TYR A 360 16.46 4.23 -6.41
C TYR A 360 17.09 4.70 -7.74
N VAL A 361 18.05 5.64 -7.70
CA VAL A 361 18.73 6.21 -8.86
C VAL A 361 20.17 5.72 -8.91
N LYS A 362 20.95 5.91 -7.84
CA LYS A 362 22.35 5.47 -7.75
C LYS A 362 22.48 4.02 -7.29
N ASP A 363 21.58 3.57 -6.44
CA ASP A 363 21.51 2.21 -5.92
C ASP A 363 20.06 1.74 -6.04
N LEU A 364 19.82 0.83 -6.98
CA LEU A 364 18.50 0.26 -7.22
C LEU A 364 18.57 -1.25 -7.06
N THR A 365 17.91 -1.74 -6.01
CA THR A 365 17.66 -3.16 -5.82
C THR A 365 16.20 -3.49 -6.14
N LEU A 366 15.99 -4.47 -7.00
CA LEU A 366 14.71 -5.08 -7.29
C LEU A 366 14.64 -6.46 -6.65
N VAL A 367 13.51 -6.74 -6.00
CA VAL A 367 13.19 -8.04 -5.42
C VAL A 367 12.02 -8.67 -6.18
N ALA A 368 12.10 -9.98 -6.40
CA ALA A 368 10.97 -10.81 -6.79
C ALA A 368 10.49 -11.54 -5.54
N VAL A 369 9.25 -11.29 -5.15
CA VAL A 369 8.69 -11.74 -3.88
C VAL A 369 7.39 -12.52 -4.07
N VAL A 370 7.12 -13.43 -3.16
CA VAL A 370 5.87 -14.20 -3.06
C VAL A 370 5.25 -14.03 -1.68
N GLY A 371 3.93 -14.18 -1.57
CA GLY A 371 3.19 -14.00 -0.32
C GLY A 371 2.51 -12.63 -0.20
N ASP A 372 1.96 -12.35 0.97
CA ASP A 372 1.17 -11.14 1.25
C ASP A 372 2.07 -9.94 1.61
N VAL A 373 1.64 -8.74 1.21
CA VAL A 373 2.37 -7.48 1.47
C VAL A 373 2.67 -7.32 2.97
N GLY A 374 3.95 -7.21 3.32
CA GLY A 374 4.47 -7.12 4.69
C GLY A 374 5.08 -8.42 5.23
N PHE A 375 4.70 -9.55 4.64
CA PHE A 375 5.13 -10.91 4.96
C PHE A 375 5.70 -11.62 3.74
N GLU A 376 6.15 -10.86 2.74
CA GLU A 376 6.64 -11.46 1.51
C GLU A 376 7.97 -12.21 1.73
N LYS A 377 8.19 -13.27 0.96
CA LYS A 377 9.47 -13.97 0.87
C LYS A 377 10.16 -13.62 -0.44
N ALA A 378 11.42 -13.15 -0.38
CA ALA A 378 12.23 -12.94 -1.58
C ALA A 378 12.67 -14.28 -2.18
N VAL A 379 12.35 -14.46 -3.46
CA VAL A 379 12.70 -15.66 -4.25
C VAL A 379 13.79 -15.37 -5.27
N ALA A 380 13.92 -14.11 -5.68
CA ALA A 380 15.07 -13.61 -6.43
C ALA A 380 15.30 -12.14 -6.10
N MET A 381 16.51 -11.66 -6.33
CA MET A 381 16.82 -10.25 -6.34
C MET A 381 17.89 -9.94 -7.36
N GLY A 382 17.94 -8.68 -7.77
CA GLY A 382 19.05 -8.12 -8.50
C GLY A 382 19.08 -6.62 -8.33
N GLY A 383 20.26 -6.05 -8.41
CA GLY A 383 20.40 -4.61 -8.28
C GLY A 383 21.58 -4.09 -9.05
N TYR A 384 21.63 -2.77 -9.16
CA TYR A 384 22.79 -2.07 -9.67
C TYR A 384 23.33 -1.05 -8.66
N TYR A 385 24.64 -0.85 -8.70
CA TYR A 385 25.34 0.19 -7.93
C TYR A 385 26.10 1.09 -8.91
N LEU A 386 25.71 2.37 -9.00
CA LEU A 386 26.31 3.34 -9.89
C LEU A 386 27.72 3.72 -9.39
N ASN A 387 28.71 3.62 -10.28
CA ASN A 387 29.99 4.26 -10.07
C ASN A 387 29.94 5.68 -10.68
N PRO A 388 29.89 6.75 -9.85
CA PRO A 388 29.76 8.11 -10.35
C PRO A 388 30.98 8.60 -11.15
N ALA A 389 32.16 7.98 -10.96
CA ALA A 389 33.35 8.36 -11.71
C ALA A 389 33.31 7.90 -13.18
N THR A 390 32.63 6.78 -13.46
CA THR A 390 32.56 6.20 -14.81
C THR A 390 31.18 6.29 -15.44
N ASN A 391 30.16 6.65 -14.65
CA ASN A 391 28.74 6.58 -15.00
C ASN A 391 28.28 5.18 -15.46
N MET A 392 28.97 4.13 -15.01
CA MET A 392 28.62 2.73 -15.25
C MET A 392 28.09 2.13 -13.95
N ALA A 393 27.08 1.27 -14.04
CA ALA A 393 26.54 0.60 -12.86
C ALA A 393 26.95 -0.88 -12.80
N GLU A 394 27.48 -1.31 -11.67
CA GLU A 394 27.78 -2.71 -11.40
C GLU A 394 26.50 -3.45 -11.05
N ILE A 395 26.24 -4.58 -11.72
CA ILE A 395 25.02 -5.37 -11.50
C ILE A 395 25.31 -6.71 -10.85
N ALA A 396 24.41 -7.15 -9.99
CA ALA A 396 24.51 -8.46 -9.36
C ALA A 396 23.12 -9.06 -9.07
N PHE A 397 23.05 -10.40 -9.08
CA PHE A 397 21.80 -11.16 -8.99
C PHE A 397 21.92 -12.37 -8.08
N SER A 398 20.82 -12.77 -7.47
CA SER A 398 20.66 -14.04 -6.77
C SER A 398 19.25 -14.58 -6.90
N VAL A 399 19.12 -15.92 -6.94
CA VAL A 399 17.84 -16.62 -7.11
C VAL A 399 17.84 -17.87 -6.25
N ASN A 400 16.79 -18.04 -5.45
CA ASN A 400 16.60 -19.22 -4.63
C ASN A 400 16.47 -20.47 -5.50
N ARG A 401 17.01 -21.59 -5.02
CA ARG A 401 17.14 -22.86 -5.76
C ARG A 401 15.85 -23.29 -6.48
N ASP A 402 14.71 -23.24 -5.80
CA ASP A 402 13.41 -23.67 -6.34
C ASP A 402 12.86 -22.76 -7.46
N TRP A 403 13.44 -21.58 -7.60
CA TRP A 403 13.05 -20.53 -8.54
C TRP A 403 14.05 -20.33 -9.67
N GLN A 404 15.18 -21.04 -9.63
CA GLN A 404 16.19 -20.98 -10.69
C GLN A 404 15.62 -21.49 -12.01
N ARG A 405 16.17 -20.97 -13.11
CA ARG A 405 15.79 -21.33 -14.50
C ARG A 405 14.33 -21.03 -14.88
N LYS A 406 13.60 -20.25 -14.06
CA LYS A 406 12.25 -19.74 -14.40
C LYS A 406 12.26 -18.36 -15.08
N GLY A 407 13.44 -17.77 -15.31
CA GLY A 407 13.57 -16.48 -16.00
C GLY A 407 13.41 -15.23 -15.12
N LEU A 408 13.30 -15.37 -13.79
CA LEU A 408 13.13 -14.24 -12.86
C LEU A 408 14.21 -13.16 -13.03
N SER A 409 15.49 -13.56 -13.08
CA SER A 409 16.60 -12.60 -13.23
C SER A 409 16.56 -11.82 -14.53
N ARG A 410 15.96 -12.38 -15.60
CA ARG A 410 15.80 -11.66 -16.86
C ARG A 410 14.78 -10.54 -16.73
N VAL A 411 13.65 -10.82 -16.07
CA VAL A 411 12.65 -9.78 -15.75
C VAL A 411 13.27 -8.67 -14.92
N ILE A 412 14.08 -9.02 -13.92
CA ILE A 412 14.80 -8.04 -13.10
C ILE A 412 15.79 -7.24 -13.94
N LEU A 413 16.62 -7.89 -14.76
CA LEU A 413 17.61 -7.23 -15.62
C LEU A 413 16.97 -6.25 -16.60
N ASP A 414 15.88 -6.65 -17.25
CA ASP A 414 15.14 -5.80 -18.20
C ASP A 414 14.64 -4.52 -17.50
N LYS A 415 14.09 -4.67 -16.29
CA LYS A 415 13.62 -3.54 -15.46
C LYS A 415 14.76 -2.65 -14.95
N LEU A 416 15.87 -3.24 -14.51
CA LEU A 416 17.06 -2.47 -14.12
C LEU A 416 17.60 -1.68 -15.30
N ALA A 417 17.65 -2.27 -16.50
CA ALA A 417 18.13 -1.60 -17.71
C ALA A 417 17.21 -0.43 -18.10
N GLU A 418 15.89 -0.60 -17.99
CA GLU A 418 14.92 0.47 -18.21
C GLU A 418 15.12 1.63 -17.22
N ALA A 419 15.23 1.32 -15.92
CA ALA A 419 15.47 2.32 -14.88
C ALA A 419 16.79 3.05 -15.08
N ALA A 420 17.89 2.32 -15.30
CA ALA A 420 19.22 2.88 -15.49
C ALA A 420 19.26 3.83 -16.70
N ARG A 421 18.59 3.46 -17.80
CA ARG A 421 18.46 4.34 -18.98
C ARG A 421 17.66 5.60 -18.69
N ASN A 422 16.54 5.48 -17.97
CA ASN A 422 15.73 6.65 -17.60
C ASN A 422 16.50 7.61 -16.69
N HIS A 423 17.46 7.09 -15.90
CA HIS A 423 18.36 7.87 -15.06
C HIS A 423 19.65 8.34 -15.76
N GLY A 424 19.83 8.07 -17.06
CA GLY A 424 21.00 8.51 -17.81
C GLY A 424 22.31 7.78 -17.46
N ILE A 425 22.22 6.58 -16.87
CA ILE A 425 23.39 5.72 -16.61
C ILE A 425 23.91 5.19 -17.95
N ALA A 426 25.23 5.19 -18.15
CA ALA A 426 25.85 4.89 -19.45
C ALA A 426 25.80 3.39 -19.82
N GLY A 427 25.70 2.50 -18.84
CA GLY A 427 25.64 1.07 -19.09
C GLY A 427 25.87 0.23 -17.84
N PHE A 428 25.99 -1.08 -18.06
CA PHE A 428 26.20 -2.07 -17.02
C PHE A 428 27.57 -2.74 -17.10
N LEU A 429 28.06 -3.10 -15.92
CA LEU A 429 29.23 -3.93 -15.71
C LEU A 429 28.86 -5.09 -14.79
N ALA A 430 29.34 -6.29 -15.07
CA ALA A 430 29.21 -7.43 -14.16
C ALA A 430 30.57 -8.12 -13.98
N MET A 431 30.96 -8.32 -12.72
CA MET A 431 32.09 -9.16 -12.35
C MET A 431 31.60 -10.57 -12.00
N THR A 432 32.18 -11.58 -12.63
CA THR A 432 31.82 -12.98 -12.39
C THR A 432 32.97 -13.92 -12.69
N THR A 433 32.84 -15.24 -12.48
CA THR A 433 33.86 -16.21 -12.91
C THR A 433 33.51 -16.78 -14.30
N PRO A 434 34.49 -17.23 -15.10
CA PRO A 434 34.25 -17.86 -16.40
C PRO A 434 33.29 -19.07 -16.35
N GLU A 435 33.20 -19.76 -15.21
CA GLU A 435 32.33 -20.92 -14.99
C GLU A 435 30.88 -20.52 -14.67
N ASN A 436 30.60 -19.24 -14.39
CA ASN A 436 29.25 -18.74 -14.13
C ASN A 436 28.45 -18.56 -15.43
N VAL A 437 28.21 -19.68 -16.11
CA VAL A 437 27.44 -19.73 -17.37
C VAL A 437 26.06 -19.11 -17.22
N GLY A 438 25.45 -19.16 -16.03
CA GLY A 438 24.17 -18.52 -15.74
C GLY A 438 24.24 -17.01 -15.88
N MET A 439 25.19 -16.37 -15.20
CA MET A 439 25.38 -14.91 -15.27
C MET A 439 25.79 -14.45 -16.68
N ILE A 440 26.70 -15.18 -17.33
CA ILE A 440 27.14 -14.86 -18.70
C ILE A 440 25.97 -14.92 -19.68
N LYS A 441 25.11 -15.96 -19.59
CA LYS A 441 23.91 -16.07 -20.44
C LYS A 441 22.90 -14.97 -20.14
N LEU A 442 22.68 -14.64 -18.87
CA LEU A 442 21.78 -13.57 -18.45
C LEU A 442 22.22 -12.22 -18.99
N PHE A 443 23.49 -11.84 -18.78
CA PHE A 443 24.06 -10.59 -19.26
C PHE A 443 23.95 -10.48 -20.79
N ARG A 444 24.16 -11.60 -21.50
CA ARG A 444 23.98 -11.72 -22.96
C ARG A 444 22.56 -11.57 -23.47
N THR A 445 21.55 -11.52 -22.61
CA THR A 445 20.18 -11.19 -23.05
C THR A 445 19.93 -9.70 -23.22
N LEU A 446 20.86 -8.84 -22.77
CA LEU A 446 20.80 -7.41 -23.04
C LEU A 446 20.83 -7.16 -24.56
N PRO A 447 20.05 -6.19 -25.06
CA PRO A 447 19.99 -5.86 -26.49
C PRO A 447 21.18 -5.01 -26.97
N PHE A 448 22.31 -5.07 -26.26
CA PHE A 448 23.49 -4.23 -26.49
C PHE A 448 24.72 -5.10 -26.81
N PRO A 449 25.71 -4.57 -27.56
CA PRO A 449 27.01 -5.22 -27.70
C PRO A 449 27.65 -5.47 -26.34
N ILE A 450 28.25 -6.64 -26.16
CA ILE A 450 28.87 -7.04 -24.90
C ILE A 450 30.34 -7.33 -25.13
N ARG A 451 31.17 -6.63 -24.35
CA ARG A 451 32.59 -6.91 -24.25
C ARG A 451 32.87 -7.74 -23.02
N SER A 452 33.69 -8.77 -23.21
CA SER A 452 34.15 -9.63 -22.13
C SER A 452 35.67 -9.62 -22.05
N THR A 453 36.20 -9.33 -20.87
CA THR A 453 37.62 -9.43 -20.56
C THR A 453 37.81 -10.46 -19.44
N VAL A 454 38.84 -11.30 -19.53
CA VAL A 454 39.20 -12.26 -18.48
C VAL A 454 40.55 -11.83 -17.89
N GLU A 455 40.57 -11.59 -16.58
CA GLU A 455 41.75 -11.23 -15.82
C GLU A 455 41.90 -12.20 -14.64
N GLY A 456 42.81 -13.18 -14.79
CA GLY A 456 42.97 -14.25 -13.81
C GLY A 456 41.73 -15.14 -13.71
N GLU A 457 41.16 -15.26 -12.52
CA GLU A 457 39.93 -16.03 -12.25
C GLU A 457 38.64 -15.20 -12.41
N THR A 458 38.76 -13.90 -12.71
CA THR A 458 37.63 -12.98 -12.85
C THR A 458 37.37 -12.67 -14.33
N MET A 459 36.10 -12.74 -14.71
CA MET A 459 35.56 -12.30 -15.98
C MET A 459 34.74 -11.03 -15.77
N VAL A 460 35.08 -9.98 -16.50
CA VAL A 460 34.34 -8.71 -16.52
C VAL A 460 33.53 -8.63 -17.80
N LEU A 461 32.21 -8.44 -17.65
CA LEU A 461 31.26 -8.22 -18.75
C LEU A 461 30.84 -6.76 -18.75
N VAL A 462 30.89 -6.10 -19.90
CA VAL A 462 30.50 -4.70 -20.06
C VAL A 462 29.50 -4.58 -21.20
N ALA A 463 28.43 -3.83 -20.96
CA ALA A 463 27.44 -3.44 -21.97
C ALA A 463 27.14 -1.95 -21.84
N ARG A 464 27.41 -1.17 -22.88
CA ARG A 464 27.05 0.25 -22.93
C ARG A 464 25.72 0.45 -23.65
N PHE A 465 24.89 1.35 -23.13
CA PHE A 465 23.55 1.61 -23.69
C PHE A 465 23.57 2.50 -24.92
N ASP A 466 24.68 3.19 -25.18
CA ASP A 466 24.96 3.94 -26.42
C ASP A 466 25.33 3.01 -27.60
N GLY A 467 25.53 1.72 -27.35
CA GLY A 467 25.90 0.72 -28.36
C GLY A 467 27.39 0.70 -28.70
N GLU A 468 28.23 1.45 -27.98
CA GLU A 468 29.68 1.35 -28.14
C GLU A 468 30.22 0.03 -27.54
N PRO A 469 31.13 -0.67 -28.25
CA PRO A 469 31.66 -1.96 -27.84
C PRO A 469 32.68 -1.92 -26.69
#